data_AF-A0A6C0HX63-F1
#
_entry.id   AF-A0A6C0HX63-F1
#
_cell.length_a   1.000
_cell.length_b   1.000
_cell.length_c   1.000
_cell.angle_alpha   90.00
_cell.angle_beta   90.00
_cell.angle_gamma   90.00
#
_symmetry.space_group_name_H-M   'P 1'
#
loop_
_entity.id
_entity.type
_entity.pdbx_description
1 polymer ?
#
loop_
_entity_poly.entity_id
_entity_poly.type
_entity_poly.pdbx_seq_one_letter_code
_entity_poly.pdbx_strand_id
1 'polypeptide(L)' 'MKESFVQQCLDILKRDDIKHELRLLFRPIVDLILYEINPYIYITIILVFLIFIMILAILILLILVLRNKSLISKIF' A
#
# COMPACT_ATOMS: atom_id res chain seq x y z
N MET A 1 38.05 -4.66 27.85
CA MET A 1 38.52 -3.69 26.83
C MET A 1 37.56 -3.53 25.66
N LYS A 2 37.03 -4.60 25.03
CA LYS A 2 36.04 -4.49 23.93
C LYS A 2 34.77 -3.71 24.30
N GLU A 3 34.25 -3.92 25.51
CA GLU A 3 33.07 -3.21 26.05
C GLU A 3 33.21 -1.68 25.96
N SER A 4 34.40 -1.14 26.26
CA SER A 4 34.64 0.32 26.28
C SER A 4 34.62 0.93 24.88
N PHE A 5 35.13 0.21 23.87
CA PHE A 5 35.17 0.70 22.49
C PHE A 5 33.76 0.71 21.86
N VAL A 6 32.95 -0.29 22.16
CA VAL A 6 31.54 -0.35 21.73
C VAL A 6 30.73 0.77 22.39
N GLN A 7 30.93 1.01 23.68
CA GLN A 7 30.27 2.11 24.40
C GLN A 7 30.61 3.47 23.79
N GLN A 8 31.89 3.71 23.48
CA GLN A 8 32.33 4.96 22.86
C GLN A 8 31.75 5.15 21.45
N CYS A 9 31.70 4.08 20.65
CA CYS A 9 31.04 4.11 19.35
C CYS A 9 29.54 4.42 19.48
N LEU A 10 28.87 3.83 20.47
CA LEU A 10 27.46 4.09 20.76
C LEU A 10 27.23 5.54 21.23
N ASP A 11 28.12 6.10 22.02
CA ASP A 11 28.01 7.49 22.48
C ASP A 11 28.23 8.50 21.35
N ILE A 12 29.13 8.19 20.40
CA ILE A 12 29.30 8.98 19.18
C ILE A 12 28.05 8.87 18.29
N LEU A 13 27.50 7.67 18.11
CA LEU A 13 26.30 7.45 17.29
C LEU A 13 25.04 8.11 17.89
N LYS A 14 24.98 8.21 19.22
CA LYS A 14 23.88 8.89 19.94
C LYS A 14 23.93 10.40 19.84
N ARG A 15 25.06 10.98 19.43
CA ARG A 15 25.21 12.42 19.24
C ARG A 15 24.23 12.90 18.17
N ASP A 16 23.52 13.99 18.45
CA ASP A 16 22.42 14.43 17.58
C ASP A 16 22.92 14.86 16.18
N ASP A 17 24.16 15.35 16.09
CA ASP A 17 24.82 15.65 14.82
C ASP A 17 24.93 14.41 13.93
N ILE A 18 25.34 13.27 14.51
CA ILE A 18 25.53 12.01 13.79
C ILE A 18 24.17 11.40 13.39
N LYS A 19 23.14 11.55 14.22
CA LYS A 19 21.77 11.17 13.86
C LYS A 19 21.24 11.99 12.69
N HIS A 20 21.56 13.28 12.63
CA HIS A 20 21.16 14.17 11.53
C HIS A 20 21.80 13.74 10.21
N GLU A 21 23.11 13.49 10.22
CA GLU A 21 23.87 12.99 9.07
C GLU A 21 23.39 11.60 8.62
N LEU A 22 23.15 10.68 9.56
CA LEU A 22 22.56 9.38 9.23
C LEU A 22 21.20 9.53 8.55
N ARG A 23 20.36 10.45 9.01
CA ARG A 23 19.04 10.69 8.42
C ARG A 23 19.16 11.28 7.01
N LEU A 24 20.16 12.12 6.75
CA LEU A 24 20.52 12.61 5.42
C LEU A 24 20.99 11.48 4.49
N LEU A 25 21.77 10.52 5.01
CA LEU A 25 22.20 9.34 4.26
C LEU A 25 21.04 8.37 3.94
N PHE A 26 20.07 8.23 4.85
CA PHE A 26 18.91 7.35 4.64
C PHE A 26 17.78 7.99 3.84
N ARG A 27 17.70 9.33 3.77
CA ARG A 27 16.72 10.06 2.92
C ARG A 27 16.62 9.54 1.48
N PRO A 28 17.71 9.41 0.71
CA PRO A 28 17.62 8.93 -0.67
C PRO A 28 17.08 7.51 -0.78
N ILE A 29 17.33 6.66 0.23
CA ILE A 29 16.82 5.28 0.26
C ILE A 29 15.30 5.30 0.48
N VAL A 30 14.82 6.11 1.43
CA VAL A 30 13.38 6.27 1.68
C VAL A 30 12.67 6.88 0.48
N ASP A 31 13.28 7.89 -0.16
CA ASP A 31 12.71 8.55 -1.34
C ASP A 31 12.64 7.58 -2.53
N LEU A 32 13.66 6.73 -2.73
CA LEU A 32 13.65 5.69 -3.76
C LEU A 32 12.52 4.67 -3.52
N ILE A 33 12.38 4.22 -2.28
CA ILE A 33 11.31 3.27 -1.89
C ILE A 33 9.94 3.90 -2.11
N LEU A 34 9.73 5.16 -1.73
CA LEU A 34 8.46 5.87 -1.94
C LEU A 34 8.19 6.09 -3.43
N TYR A 35 9.21 6.40 -4.23
CA TYR A 35 9.09 6.53 -5.68
C TYR A 35 8.62 5.23 -6.32
N GLU A 36 9.17 4.10 -5.88
CA GLU A 36 8.79 2.79 -6.39
C GLU A 36 7.43 2.33 -5.88
N ILE A 37 7.06 2.62 -4.62
CA ILE A 37 5.77 2.26 -4.03
C ILE A 37 4.60 3.07 -4.62
N ASN A 38 4.81 4.35 -4.95
CA ASN A 38 3.76 5.23 -5.47
C ASN A 38 2.94 4.65 -6.64
N PRO A 39 3.53 4.14 -7.74
CA PRO A 39 2.75 3.54 -8.82
C PRO A 39 1.91 2.33 -8.37
N TYR A 40 2.39 1.53 -7.41
CA TYR A 40 1.60 0.40 -6.87
C TYR A 40 0.39 0.86 -6.07
N ILE A 41 0.49 2.00 -5.36
CA ILE A 41 -0.67 2.60 -4.67
C ILE A 41 -1.74 2.97 -5.70
N TYR A 42 -1.36 3.64 -6.80
CA TYR A 42 -2.31 4.00 -7.86
C TYR A 42 -2.97 2.77 -8.50
N ILE A 43 -2.19 1.73 -8.81
CA ILE A 43 -2.72 0.47 -9.35
C ILE A 43 -3.71 -0.16 -8.35
N THR A 44 -3.38 -0.16 -7.06
CA THR A 44 -4.24 -0.73 -6.02
C THR A 44 -5.56 0.04 -5.90
N ILE A 45 -5.53 1.37 -5.94
CA ILE A 45 -6.73 2.22 -5.90
C ILE A 45 -7.64 1.92 -7.10
N ILE A 46 -7.08 1.84 -8.31
CA ILE A 46 -7.83 1.50 -9.52
C ILE A 46 -8.43 0.09 -9.40
N LEU A 47 -7.67 -0.88 -8.90
CA LEU A 47 -8.14 -2.24 -8.70
C LEU A 47 -9.33 -2.31 -7.73
N VAL A 48 -9.24 -1.61 -6.59
CA VAL A 48 -10.34 -1.51 -5.62
C VAL A 48 -11.58 -0.87 -6.25
N PHE A 49 -11.39 0.18 -7.06
CA PHE A 49 -12.48 0.81 -7.79
C PHE A 49 -13.14 -0.16 -8.78
N LEU A 50 -12.36 -0.94 -9.53
CA LEU A 50 -12.87 -1.95 -10.46
C LEU A 50 -13.68 -3.04 -9.74
N ILE A 51 -13.19 -3.52 -8.59
CA ILE A 51 -13.91 -4.49 -7.75
C ILE A 51 -15.26 -3.90 -7.29
N PHE A 52 -15.29 -2.63 -6.89
CA PHE A 52 -16.52 -1.95 -6.51
C PHE A 52 -17.53 -1.90 -7.66
N ILE A 53 -17.10 -1.54 -8.88
CA ILE A 53 -17.95 -1.54 -10.07
C ILE A 53 -18.47 -2.96 -10.39
N MET A 54 -17.62 -3.98 -10.27
CA MET A 54 -18.04 -5.37 -10.47
C MET A 54 -19.14 -5.80 -9.50
N ILE A 55 -19.02 -5.44 -8.21
CA ILE A 55 -20.04 -5.75 -7.21
C ILE A 55 -21.36 -5.08 -7.58
N LEU A 56 -21.32 -3.79 -7.99
CA LEU A 56 -22.52 -3.09 -8.45
C LEU A 56 -23.17 -3.76 -9.66
N ALA A 57 -22.36 -4.20 -10.64
CA ALA A 57 -22.86 -4.90 -11.82
C ALA A 57 -23.58 -6.21 -11.44
N ILE A 58 -23.00 -7.00 -10.53
CA ILE A 58 -23.61 -8.24 -10.03
C ILE A 58 -24.92 -7.93 -9.30
N LEU A 59 -24.96 -6.89 -8.47
CA LEU A 59 -26.19 -6.49 -7.76
C LEU A 59 -27.30 -6.06 -8.72
N ILE A 60 -26.98 -5.26 -9.74
CA ILE A 60 -27.95 -4.84 -10.76
C ILE A 60 -28.46 -6.05 -11.54
N LEU A 61 -27.58 -6.95 -11.95
CA LEU A 61 -27.94 -8.17 -12.67
C LEU A 61 -28.86 -9.06 -11.82
N LEU A 62 -28.54 -9.23 -10.53
CA LEU A 62 -29.36 -10.00 -9.60
C LEU A 62 -30.77 -9.41 -9.45
N ILE A 63 -30.88 -8.09 -9.31
CA ILE A 63 -32.17 -7.38 -9.23
C ILE A 63 -32.95 -7.54 -10.53
N LEU A 64 -32.29 -7.39 -11.68
CA LEU A 64 -32.92 -7.56 -12.99
C LEU A 64 -33.49 -8.98 -13.15
N VAL A 65 -32.70 -10.00 -12.81
CA VAL A 65 -33.10 -11.41 -12.81
C VAL A 65 -34.30 -11.65 -11.90
N LEU A 66 -34.27 -11.13 -10.67
CA LEU A 66 -35.35 -11.32 -9.71
C LEU A 66 -36.65 -10.62 -10.13
N ARG A 67 -36.56 -9.39 -10.63
CA ARG A 67 -37.72 -8.63 -11.14
C ARG A 67 -38.33 -9.26 -12.38
N ASN A 68 -37.50 -9.92 -13.17
CA ASN A 68 -37.86 -10.49 -14.45
C ASN A 68 -37.95 -12.01 -14.42
N LYS A 69 -38.32 -12.61 -13.27
CA LYS A 69 -38.57 -14.06 -13.11
C LYS A 69 -39.42 -14.66 -14.26
N SER A 70 -40.31 -13.87 -14.85
CA SER A 70 -41.10 -14.21 -16.04
C SER A 70 -40.29 -14.47 -17.32
N LEU A 71 -39.11 -13.87 -17.48
CA LEU A 71 -38.25 -14.03 -18.66
C LEU A 71 -37.31 -15.23 -18.52
N ILE A 72 -36.88 -15.56 -17.30
CA ILE A 72 -36.08 -16.79 -17.05
C ILE A 72 -36.92 -18.04 -17.25
N SER A 73 -38.19 -18.04 -16.83
CA SER A 73 -39.13 -19.15 -17.11
C SER A 73 -39.57 -19.25 -18.59
N LYS A 74 -39.15 -18.30 -19.44
CA LYS A 74 -39.39 -18.34 -20.89
C LYS A 74 -38.14 -18.76 -21.67
N ILE A 75 -36.96 -18.65 -21.06
CA ILE A 75 -35.67 -18.98 -21.67
C ILE A 75 -35.23 -20.41 -21.26
N PHE A 76 -35.60 -20.85 -20.06
CA PHE A 76 -35.46 -22.23 -19.57
C PHE A 76 -36.84 -22.89 -19.50
#